data_AF-A0A925PFS1-F1
#
_entry.id   AF-A0A925PFS1-F1
#
_cell.length_a   1.000
_cell.length_b   1.000
_cell.length_c   1.000
_cell.angle_alpha   90.00
_cell.angle_beta   90.00
_cell.angle_gamma   90.00
#
_symmetry.space_group_name_H-M   'P 1'
#
loop_
_entity.id
_entity.type
_entity.pdbx_description
1 polymer ?
#
loop_
_entity_poly.entity_id
_entity_poly.type
_entity_poly.pdbx_seq_one_letter_code
_entity_poly.pdbx_strand_id
1 'polypeptide(L)'
;IHSLLGTTQKQLDDFDKSGPLYARVLAFNDQGRLLLKHMNQHSNIPIITKTTHFLTSKERGHHHLTPLQDMLSIDTIASDLYALGIPPSSWNIGGWDFRYPALYLP
;
A
#
# COMPACT_ATOMS: atom_id res chain seq x y z
N ILE A 1 -8.37 -16.06 -4.29
CA ILE A 1 -7.60 -14.91 -3.75
C ILE A 1 -8.51 -13.98 -2.93
N HIS A 2 -9.58 -13.44 -3.50
CA HIS A 2 -10.55 -12.55 -2.80
C HIS A 2 -11.05 -13.09 -1.44
N SER A 3 -11.42 -14.37 -1.37
CA SER A 3 -11.87 -14.99 -0.12
C SER A 3 -10.79 -15.04 0.98
N LEU A 4 -9.51 -15.16 0.62
CA LEU A 4 -8.40 -15.15 1.58
C LEU A 4 -8.08 -13.73 2.07
N LEU A 5 -8.27 -12.74 1.20
CA LEU A 5 -8.06 -11.33 1.52
C LEU A 5 -9.24 -10.72 2.32
N GLY A 6 -10.38 -11.42 2.39
CA GLY A 6 -11.59 -10.92 3.04
C GLY A 6 -12.28 -9.78 2.27
N THR A 7 -12.00 -9.63 0.97
CA THR A 7 -12.60 -8.56 0.15
C THR A 7 -14.07 -8.85 -0.15
N THR A 8 -14.94 -7.85 0.00
CA THR A 8 -16.37 -7.94 -0.32
C THR A 8 -16.68 -7.40 -1.72
N GLN A 9 -17.78 -7.85 -2.33
CA GLN A 9 -18.22 -7.35 -3.63
C GLN A 9 -18.47 -5.83 -3.61
N LYS A 10 -19.11 -5.34 -2.53
CA LYS A 10 -19.35 -3.91 -2.34
C LYS A 10 -18.06 -3.08 -2.36
N GLN A 11 -17.01 -3.55 -1.69
CA GLN A 11 -15.72 -2.85 -1.68
C GLN A 11 -15.11 -2.79 -3.09
N LEU A 12 -15.13 -3.91 -3.81
CA LEU A 12 -14.60 -3.96 -5.19
C LEU A 12 -15.40 -3.03 -6.13
N ASP A 13 -16.72 -3.02 -6.05
CA ASP A 13 -17.57 -2.12 -6.84
C ASP A 13 -17.28 -0.64 -6.52
N ASP A 14 -17.01 -0.32 -5.26
CA ASP A 14 -16.66 1.03 -4.82
C ASP A 14 -15.24 1.43 -5.32
N PHE A 15 -14.30 0.47 -5.40
CA PHE A 15 -12.97 0.66 -5.99
C PHE A 15 -13.00 0.84 -7.51
N ASP A 16 -13.80 0.05 -8.22
CA ASP A 16 -13.94 0.15 -9.68
C ASP A 16 -14.53 1.51 -10.10
N LYS A 17 -15.43 2.07 -9.30
CA LYS A 17 -16.00 3.41 -9.53
C LYS A 17 -15.03 4.54 -9.22
N SER A 18 -14.23 4.40 -8.17
CA SER A 18 -13.29 5.44 -7.74
C SER A 18 -11.97 5.41 -8.49
N GLY A 19 -11.58 4.26 -9.03
CA GLY A 19 -10.28 4.04 -9.64
C GLY A 19 -9.15 4.07 -8.61
N PRO A 20 -7.88 4.12 -9.06
CA PRO A 20 -6.73 4.15 -8.16
C PRO A 20 -6.68 5.47 -7.39
N LEU A 21 -6.82 5.40 -6.07
CA LEU A 21 -6.84 6.57 -5.18
C LEU A 21 -5.45 7.03 -4.72
N TYR A 22 -4.41 6.27 -5.05
CA TYR A 22 -3.03 6.60 -4.69
C TYR A 22 -2.03 6.00 -5.67
N ALA A 23 -0.84 6.60 -5.72
CA ALA A 23 0.32 6.04 -6.41
C ALA A 23 1.31 5.53 -5.36
N ARG A 24 1.45 4.20 -5.25
CA ARG A 24 2.37 3.56 -4.29
C ARG A 24 3.76 3.39 -4.89
N VAL A 25 4.74 4.09 -4.34
CA VAL A 25 6.14 4.00 -4.78
C VAL A 25 6.79 2.81 -4.09
N LEU A 26 7.23 1.82 -4.87
CA LEU A 26 7.93 0.64 -4.35
C LEU A 26 9.45 0.85 -4.34
N ALA A 27 9.98 1.54 -5.35
CA ALA A 27 11.39 1.86 -5.47
C ALA A 27 11.61 3.13 -6.30
N PHE A 28 12.74 3.81 -6.10
CA PHE A 28 13.17 4.94 -6.91
C PHE A 28 14.71 5.09 -6.90
N ASN A 29 15.27 5.66 -7.95
CA ASN A 29 16.69 6.03 -8.03
C ASN A 29 16.86 7.57 -7.97
N ASP A 30 18.06 8.09 -8.20
CA ASP A 30 18.32 9.54 -8.18
C ASP A 30 17.45 10.32 -9.17
N GLN A 31 17.31 9.82 -10.39
CA GLN A 31 16.42 10.44 -11.39
C GLN A 31 14.95 10.31 -10.98
N GLY A 32 14.57 9.15 -10.43
CA GLY A 32 13.26 8.89 -9.88
C GLY A 32 12.91 9.82 -8.73
N ARG A 33 13.85 10.20 -7.87
CA ARG A 33 13.64 11.18 -6.79
C ARG A 33 13.25 12.55 -7.37
N LEU A 34 13.92 12.99 -8.43
CA LEU A 34 13.57 14.24 -9.11
C LEU A 34 12.17 14.15 -9.71
N LEU A 35 11.86 13.05 -10.40
CA LEU A 35 10.54 12.81 -10.97
C LEU A 35 9.45 12.78 -9.89
N LEU A 36 9.68 12.10 -8.77
CA LEU A 36 8.73 12.04 -7.65
C LEU A 36 8.45 13.43 -7.07
N LYS A 37 9.44 14.33 -7.05
CA LYS A 37 9.24 15.71 -6.64
C LYS A 37 8.29 16.44 -7.59
N HIS A 38 8.46 16.26 -8.90
CA HIS A 38 7.55 16.82 -9.90
C HIS A 38 6.15 16.20 -9.80
N MET A 39 6.05 14.88 -9.69
CA MET A 39 4.77 14.20 -9.58
C MET A 39 4.01 14.65 -8.32
N ASN A 40 4.68 14.84 -7.18
CA ASN A 40 4.03 15.34 -5.96
C ASN A 40 3.40 16.72 -6.12
N GLN A 41 3.87 17.53 -7.08
CA GLN A 41 3.35 18.86 -7.35
C GLN A 41 2.21 18.88 -8.37
N HIS A 42 2.16 17.90 -9.27
CA HIS A 42 1.27 17.91 -10.43
C HIS A 42 0.24 16.77 -10.44
N SER A 43 0.41 15.76 -9.57
CA SER A 43 -0.48 14.61 -9.49
C SER A 43 -1.78 14.94 -8.78
N ASN A 44 -2.89 14.46 -9.33
CA ASN A 44 -4.21 14.57 -8.70
C ASN A 44 -4.43 13.54 -7.59
N ILE A 45 -3.57 12.53 -7.50
CA ILE A 45 -3.60 11.49 -6.46
C ILE A 45 -2.34 11.56 -5.60
N PRO A 46 -2.47 11.28 -4.29
CA PRO A 46 -1.33 11.27 -3.37
C PRO A 46 -0.31 10.19 -3.73
N ILE A 47 0.97 10.52 -3.57
CA ILE A 47 2.08 9.61 -3.79
C ILE A 47 2.54 9.04 -2.45
N ILE A 48 2.38 7.74 -2.28
CA ILE A 48 2.69 7.03 -1.03
C ILE A 48 4.09 6.45 -1.14
N THR A 49 5.04 7.07 -0.43
CA THR A 49 6.42 6.57 -0.27
C THR A 49 6.64 5.88 1.08
N LYS A 50 5.90 6.29 2.12
CA LYS A 50 5.78 5.56 3.39
C LYS A 50 4.32 5.35 3.72
N THR A 51 3.93 4.10 3.87
CA THR A 51 2.56 3.67 4.18
C THR A 51 2.04 4.32 5.47
N THR A 52 2.91 4.46 6.47
CA THR A 52 2.59 5.03 7.79
C THR A 52 2.11 6.48 7.79
N HIS A 53 2.31 7.23 6.69
CA HIS A 53 1.75 8.58 6.56
C HIS A 53 0.25 8.59 6.27
N PHE A 54 -0.29 7.50 5.72
CA PHE A 54 -1.68 7.41 5.26
C PHE A 54 -2.47 6.35 6.03
N LEU A 55 -1.81 5.28 6.46
CA LEU A 55 -2.38 4.21 7.25
C LEU A 55 -1.33 3.69 8.23
N THR A 56 -1.63 3.71 9.52
CA THR A 56 -0.82 3.04 10.53
C THR A 56 -1.31 1.61 10.76
N SER A 57 -0.45 0.76 11.31
CA SER A 57 -0.83 -0.62 11.67
C SER A 57 -1.98 -0.69 12.69
N LYS A 58 -2.15 0.35 13.51
CA LYS A 58 -3.27 0.48 14.46
C LYS A 58 -4.55 0.83 13.72
N GLU A 59 -4.53 1.85 12.87
CA GLU A 59 -5.69 2.31 12.11
C GLU A 59 -6.22 1.25 11.16
N ARG A 60 -5.35 0.40 10.60
CA ARG A 60 -5.74 -0.72 9.73
C ARG A 60 -6.84 -1.62 10.32
N GLY A 61 -6.90 -1.77 11.65
CA GLY A 61 -7.91 -2.59 12.32
C GLY A 61 -9.23 -1.87 12.62
N HIS A 62 -9.36 -0.59 12.26
CA HIS A 62 -10.53 0.22 12.59
C HIS A 62 -11.62 0.10 11.52
N HIS A 63 -12.90 0.21 11.92
CA HIS A 63 -14.05 0.12 11.02
C HIS A 63 -14.32 1.39 10.18
N HIS A 64 -13.64 2.51 10.45
CA HIS A 64 -13.82 3.78 9.74
C HIS A 64 -12.54 4.15 8.99
N LEU A 65 -12.34 3.52 7.83
CA LEU A 65 -11.28 3.86 6.89
C LEU A 65 -11.84 4.76 5.78
N THR A 66 -11.06 5.74 5.34
CA THR A 66 -11.35 6.45 4.09
C THR A 66 -11.22 5.48 2.90
N PRO A 67 -11.83 5.75 1.73
CA PRO A 67 -11.70 4.86 0.56
C PRO A 67 -10.24 4.57 0.17
N LEU A 68 -9.35 5.57 0.29
CA LEU A 68 -7.91 5.40 0.07
C LEU A 68 -7.31 4.43 1.09
N GLN A 69 -7.63 4.60 2.38
CA GLN A 69 -7.13 3.76 3.45
C GLN A 69 -7.66 2.34 3.38
N ASP A 70 -8.91 2.15 2.94
CA ASP A 70 -9.50 0.82 2.75
C ASP A 70 -8.77 0.07 1.64
N MET A 71 -8.56 0.71 0.49
CA MET A 71 -7.78 0.16 -0.62
C MET A 71 -6.33 -0.15 -0.20
N LEU A 72 -5.68 0.77 0.52
CA LEU A 72 -4.34 0.57 1.07
C LEU A 72 -4.30 -0.54 2.13
N SER A 73 -5.36 -0.71 2.92
CA SER A 73 -5.43 -1.76 3.95
C SER A 73 -5.38 -3.15 3.31
N ILE A 74 -6.11 -3.34 2.20
CA ILE A 74 -6.15 -4.58 1.44
C ILE A 74 -4.78 -4.89 0.85
N ASP A 75 -4.09 -3.89 0.28
CA ASP A 75 -2.71 -4.04 -0.19
C ASP A 75 -1.79 -4.54 0.93
N THR A 76 -1.89 -3.96 2.14
CA THR A 76 -1.06 -4.39 3.28
C THR A 76 -1.41 -5.79 3.80
N ILE A 77 -2.68 -6.18 3.75
CA ILE A 77 -3.12 -7.53 4.11
C ILE A 77 -2.63 -8.54 3.07
N ALA A 78 -2.64 -8.17 1.78
CA ALA A 78 -2.11 -9.01 0.71
C ALA A 78 -0.61 -9.28 0.88
N SER A 79 0.19 -8.26 1.22
CA SER A 79 1.61 -8.41 1.56
C SER A 79 1.83 -9.31 2.78
N ASP A 80 1.02 -9.13 3.84
CA ASP A 80 1.09 -9.97 5.04
C ASP A 80 0.76 -11.43 4.73
N LEU A 81 -0.29 -11.67 3.94
CA LEU A 81 -0.69 -13.00 3.49
C LEU A 81 0.38 -13.66 2.62
N TYR A 82 1.01 -12.89 1.73
CA TYR A 82 2.13 -13.37 0.91
C TYR A 82 3.30 -13.82 1.78
N ALA A 83 3.66 -13.06 2.83
CA ALA A 83 4.75 -13.40 3.73
C ALA A 83 4.55 -14.75 4.44
N LEU A 84 3.31 -15.17 4.69
CA LEU A 84 2.99 -16.48 5.29
C LEU A 84 3.38 -17.66 4.39
N GLY A 85 3.44 -17.46 3.07
CA GLY A 85 3.84 -18.49 2.10
C GLY A 85 5.36 -18.64 1.94
N ILE A 86 6.15 -17.76 2.56
CA ILE A 86 7.61 -17.76 2.41
C ILE A 86 8.22 -18.80 3.35
N PRO A 87 9.16 -19.64 2.86
CA PRO A 87 9.90 -20.57 3.72
C PRO A 87 10.57 -19.85 4.92
N PRO A 88 10.81 -20.57 6.03
CA PRO A 88 11.42 -19.99 7.22
C PRO A 88 12.68 -19.18 6.90
N SER A 89 12.60 -17.87 7.10
CA SER A 89 13.64 -16.89 6.76
C SER A 89 13.33 -15.56 7.46
N SER A 90 14.23 -14.58 7.43
CA SER A 90 13.91 -13.23 7.94
C SER A 90 12.77 -12.52 7.18
N TRP A 91 12.35 -13.08 6.05
CA TRP A 91 11.30 -12.56 5.18
C TRP A 91 9.91 -13.16 5.52
N ASN A 92 9.79 -14.28 6.23
CA ASN A 92 8.48 -14.85 6.56
C ASN A 92 7.66 -14.08 7.63
N ILE A 93 8.00 -12.81 7.88
CA ILE A 93 7.41 -11.97 8.92
C ILE A 93 6.54 -10.91 8.25
N GLY A 94 5.27 -10.79 8.64
CA GLY A 94 4.36 -9.77 8.11
C GLY A 94 4.70 -8.33 8.51
N GLY A 95 3.99 -7.37 7.93
CA GLY A 95 4.10 -5.93 8.18
C GLY A 95 5.20 -5.26 7.38
N TRP A 96 5.66 -5.86 6.28
CA TRP A 96 6.69 -5.31 5.40
C TRP A 96 6.38 -3.88 4.97
N ASP A 97 5.12 -3.62 4.65
CA ASP A 97 4.64 -2.32 4.17
C ASP A 97 4.76 -1.20 5.19
N PHE A 98 4.86 -1.53 6.48
CA PHE A 98 5.10 -0.56 7.55
C PHE A 98 6.57 -0.51 7.99
N ARG A 99 7.33 -1.59 7.77
CA ARG A 99 8.74 -1.71 8.18
C ARG A 99 9.69 -1.17 7.14
N TYR A 100 9.36 -1.32 5.86
CA TYR A 100 10.23 -0.97 4.75
C TYR A 100 9.60 0.16 3.93
N PRO A 101 10.23 1.35 3.86
CA PRO A 101 9.80 2.40 2.95
C PRO A 101 10.16 2.02 1.51
N ALA A 102 9.75 2.87 0.55
CA ALA A 102 10.19 2.75 -0.84
C ALA A 102 11.72 2.57 -0.95
N LEU A 103 12.16 1.56 -1.70
CA LEU A 103 13.56 1.20 -1.86
C LEU A 103 14.30 2.27 -2.67
N TYR A 104 15.39 2.79 -2.12
CA TYR A 104 16.30 3.67 -2.85
C TYR A 104 17.36 2.85 -3.58
N LEU A 105 17.52 3.10 -4.88
CA LEU A 105 18.51 2.47 -5.74
C LEU A 105 19.59 3.51 -6.10
N PRO A 106 20.85 3.34 -5.65
CA PRO A 106 21.95 4.23 -6.02
C PRO A 106 22.37 4.07 -7.49
#